data_AF-A0A1M6F4Z9-F1
#
_entry.id   AF-A0A1M6F4Z9-F1
#
_cell.length_a   1.000
_cell.length_b   1.000
_cell.length_c   1.000
_cell.angle_alpha   90.00
_cell.angle_beta   90.00
_cell.angle_gamma   90.00
#
_symmetry.space_group_name_H-M   'P 1'
#
loop_
_entity.id
_entity.type
_entity.pdbx_description
1 polymer ?
#
loop_
_entity_poly.entity_id
_entity_poly.type
_entity_poly.pdbx_seq_one_letter_code
_entity_poly.pdbx_strand_id
1 'polypeptide(L)'
;MKKITLLIIVYSFFIGCGVKSTQSMLSNGDYDGAIYRAAESLKTNKDSKGKQDYVYLIEEAFAKAKDRNLREIDMLQKDGNPANFEKIYNTYLQLNNRQEKIRPLLPLYLIKEGRNAYFPFDDYSSQIVKSKESLSKYLYDNSKNLMKQNDKMSFRKAYDDFAYLEKINPGYKDIKKLMDEAFYKGTDFVSVYTKNETNMVIPTRLQSDLLDFSTFGLDDKWTVYHSNRQKGVNYDYGLIVNFRQINISPEQIKEREFVKEKQIADGKKPLLDANGNQVKDEKGNVVMVDNMKTVRATIYEFKQFKACNVTAKVDYIDFRTNQLIDTFPLSSEFIFEYIYANYNGDRNACDSDYLQYFGRRATPFPSNEQMVYDSGEDLKAKLKSIITRNKFRK
;
A
#
# COMPACT_ATOMS: atom_id res chain seq x y z
N MET A 1 32.85 -32.42 -26.22
CA MET A 1 32.42 -33.40 -25.19
C MET A 1 32.21 -32.78 -23.81
N LYS A 2 33.15 -31.99 -23.25
CA LYS A 2 33.03 -31.36 -21.91
C LYS A 2 31.78 -30.47 -21.68
N LYS A 3 31.27 -29.78 -22.71
CA LYS A 3 30.06 -28.93 -22.61
C LYS A 3 28.75 -29.73 -22.57
N ILE A 4 28.70 -30.91 -23.21
CA ILE A 4 27.53 -31.80 -23.20
C ILE A 4 27.42 -32.52 -21.86
N THR A 5 28.55 -32.94 -21.28
CA THR A 5 28.59 -33.53 -19.94
C THR A 5 28.14 -32.54 -18.85
N LEU A 6 28.47 -31.24 -18.98
CA LEU A 6 28.01 -30.22 -18.04
C LEU A 6 26.49 -30.01 -18.11
N LEU A 7 25.91 -30.00 -19.31
CA LEU A 7 24.46 -29.92 -19.52
C LEU A 7 23.72 -31.16 -18.97
N ILE A 8 24.28 -32.36 -19.11
CA ILE A 8 23.71 -33.60 -18.55
C ILE A 8 23.76 -33.59 -17.00
N ILE A 9 24.82 -33.06 -16.40
CA ILE A 9 24.97 -32.95 -14.94
C ILE A 9 24.00 -31.89 -14.37
N VAL A 10 23.83 -30.74 -15.04
CA VAL A 10 22.86 -29.72 -14.61
C VAL A 10 21.43 -30.24 -14.73
N TYR A 11 21.10 -30.99 -15.81
CA TYR A 11 19.78 -31.57 -15.99
C TYR A 11 19.46 -32.70 -14.98
N SER A 12 20.45 -33.49 -14.56
CA SER A 12 20.26 -34.52 -13.53
C SER A 12 20.03 -33.94 -12.13
N PHE A 13 20.59 -32.76 -11.82
CA PHE A 13 20.34 -32.05 -10.55
C PHE A 13 18.89 -31.54 -10.42
N PHE A 14 18.27 -31.07 -11.51
CA PHE A 14 16.88 -30.58 -11.48
C PHE A 14 15.85 -31.70 -11.27
N ILE A 15 16.10 -32.91 -11.80
CA ILE A 15 15.19 -34.06 -11.65
C ILE A 15 15.23 -34.62 -10.22
N GLY A 16 16.42 -34.68 -9.60
CA GLY A 16 16.61 -35.22 -8.24
C GLY A 16 16.07 -34.34 -7.11
N CYS A 17 16.05 -33.01 -7.28
CA CYS A 17 15.53 -32.09 -6.28
C CYS A 17 14.00 -32.17 -6.10
N GLY A 18 13.26 -32.48 -7.18
CA GLY A 18 11.80 -32.55 -7.15
C GLY A 18 11.27 -33.72 -6.33
N VAL A 19 11.81 -34.93 -6.53
CA VAL A 19 11.41 -36.15 -5.82
C VAL A 19 11.77 -36.05 -4.34
N LYS A 20 13.00 -35.63 -4.01
CA LYS A 20 13.44 -35.47 -2.62
C LYS A 20 12.59 -34.47 -1.84
N SER A 21 12.22 -33.35 -2.48
CA SER A 21 11.30 -32.36 -1.88
C SER A 21 9.91 -32.97 -1.62
N THR A 22 9.38 -33.72 -2.58
CA THR A 22 8.07 -34.40 -2.44
C THR A 22 8.10 -35.45 -1.33
N GLN A 23 9.18 -36.24 -1.24
CA GLN A 23 9.42 -37.18 -0.15
C GLN A 23 9.49 -36.47 1.21
N SER A 24 10.18 -35.33 1.28
CA SER A 24 10.25 -34.54 2.51
C SER A 24 8.87 -34.03 2.94
N MET A 25 8.04 -33.56 2.00
CA MET A 25 6.66 -33.14 2.29
C MET A 25 5.86 -34.31 2.88
N LEU A 26 5.92 -35.48 2.25
CA LEU A 26 5.27 -36.70 2.73
C LEU A 26 5.74 -37.10 4.13
N SER A 27 7.05 -37.11 4.39
CA SER A 27 7.62 -37.45 5.70
C SER A 27 7.25 -36.44 6.79
N ASN A 28 7.10 -35.16 6.43
CA ASN A 28 6.74 -34.09 7.36
C ASN A 28 5.21 -33.96 7.59
N GLY A 29 4.39 -34.80 6.95
CA GLY A 29 2.94 -34.76 7.06
C GLY A 29 2.23 -33.76 6.13
N ASP A 30 2.97 -33.10 5.24
CA ASP A 30 2.42 -32.26 4.18
C ASP A 30 1.98 -33.12 2.98
N TYR A 31 0.93 -33.91 3.19
CA TYR A 31 0.41 -34.82 2.18
C TYR A 31 -0.21 -34.06 0.99
N ASP A 32 -0.83 -32.91 1.23
CA ASP A 32 -1.45 -32.10 0.17
C ASP A 32 -0.39 -31.49 -0.76
N GLY A 33 0.72 -30.99 -0.19
CA GLY A 33 1.88 -30.53 -0.94
C GLY A 33 2.53 -31.67 -1.73
N ALA A 34 2.69 -32.84 -1.12
CA ALA A 34 3.23 -34.03 -1.79
C ALA A 34 2.34 -34.47 -2.98
N ILE A 35 1.02 -34.55 -2.78
CA ILE A 35 0.06 -34.87 -3.85
C ILE A 35 0.13 -33.84 -4.96
N TYR A 36 0.14 -32.54 -4.64
CA TYR A 36 0.22 -31.49 -5.64
C TYR A 36 1.48 -31.61 -6.49
N ARG A 37 2.64 -31.71 -5.84
CA ARG A 37 3.93 -31.74 -6.53
C ARG A 37 4.09 -32.99 -7.37
N ALA A 38 3.62 -34.14 -6.88
CA ALA A 38 3.62 -35.38 -7.64
C ALA A 38 2.65 -35.30 -8.83
N ALA A 39 1.43 -34.79 -8.62
CA ALA A 39 0.45 -34.61 -9.69
C ALA A 39 0.96 -33.69 -10.81
N GLU A 40 1.55 -32.54 -10.47
CA GLU A 40 2.18 -31.64 -11.45
C GLU A 40 3.30 -32.34 -12.21
N SER A 41 4.16 -33.08 -11.50
CA SER A 41 5.26 -33.82 -12.11
C SER A 41 4.76 -34.92 -13.04
N LEU A 42 3.59 -35.51 -12.78
CA LEU A 42 2.99 -36.57 -13.57
C LEU A 42 2.12 -36.08 -14.73
N LYS A 43 1.89 -34.78 -14.92
CA LYS A 43 1.10 -34.26 -16.06
C LYS A 43 1.69 -34.61 -17.43
N THR A 44 3.00 -34.78 -17.53
CA THR A 44 3.71 -35.12 -18.78
C THR A 44 4.43 -36.44 -18.62
N ASN A 45 4.46 -37.29 -19.66
CA ASN A 45 5.24 -38.55 -19.65
C ASN A 45 5.04 -39.41 -18.38
N LYS A 46 3.79 -39.51 -17.89
CA LYS A 46 3.43 -40.15 -16.61
C LYS A 46 3.93 -41.59 -16.48
N ASP A 47 4.04 -42.30 -17.60
CA ASP A 47 4.46 -43.71 -17.66
C ASP A 47 5.99 -43.89 -17.80
N SER A 48 6.78 -42.80 -17.78
CA SER A 48 8.23 -42.87 -17.92
C SER A 48 8.94 -43.42 -16.68
N LYS A 49 10.02 -44.18 -16.88
CA LYS A 49 10.86 -44.74 -15.79
C LYS A 49 11.35 -43.67 -14.82
N GLY A 50 11.69 -42.48 -15.31
CA GLY A 50 12.18 -41.37 -14.49
C GLY A 50 11.12 -40.67 -13.61
N LYS A 51 9.84 -41.02 -13.76
CA LYS A 51 8.73 -40.45 -12.97
C LYS A 51 8.10 -41.44 -12.00
N GLN A 52 8.61 -42.67 -11.95
CA GLN A 52 8.05 -43.73 -11.12
C GLN A 52 7.98 -43.34 -9.64
N ASP A 53 9.00 -42.68 -9.10
CA ASP A 53 9.00 -42.23 -7.69
C ASP A 53 7.79 -41.33 -7.37
N TYR A 54 7.35 -40.47 -8.30
CA TYR A 54 6.16 -39.66 -8.08
C TYR A 54 4.87 -40.48 -8.05
N VAL A 55 4.82 -41.61 -8.75
CA VAL A 55 3.66 -42.53 -8.72
C VAL A 55 3.55 -43.21 -7.35
N TYR A 56 4.67 -43.65 -6.79
CA TYR A 56 4.71 -44.19 -5.41
C TYR A 56 4.31 -43.12 -4.38
N LEU A 57 4.91 -41.94 -4.49
CA LEU A 57 4.68 -40.83 -3.56
C LEU A 57 3.23 -40.37 -3.56
N ILE A 58 2.59 -40.26 -4.73
CA ILE A 58 1.20 -39.82 -4.81
C ILE A 58 0.21 -40.88 -4.31
N GLU A 59 0.48 -42.18 -4.55
CA GLU A 59 -0.30 -43.30 -3.99
C GLU A 59 -0.24 -43.28 -2.46
N GLU A 60 0.96 -43.20 -1.88
CA GLU A 60 1.17 -43.17 -0.43
C GLU A 60 0.60 -41.91 0.22
N ALA A 61 0.87 -40.73 -0.37
CA ALA A 61 0.36 -39.46 0.14
C ALA A 61 -1.16 -39.41 0.12
N PHE A 62 -1.81 -39.93 -0.94
CA PHE A 62 -3.26 -40.02 -1.01
C PHE A 62 -3.84 -40.88 0.10
N ALA A 63 -3.30 -42.09 0.30
CA ALA A 63 -3.77 -43.01 1.34
C ALA A 63 -3.64 -42.39 2.75
N LYS A 64 -2.49 -41.79 3.06
CA LYS A 64 -2.24 -41.12 4.35
C LYS A 64 -3.11 -39.88 4.56
N ALA A 65 -3.28 -39.05 3.54
CA ALA A 65 -4.13 -37.86 3.61
C ALA A 65 -5.60 -38.22 3.86
N LYS A 66 -6.10 -39.21 3.11
CA LYS A 66 -7.46 -39.72 3.23
C LYS A 66 -7.73 -40.24 4.64
N ASP A 67 -6.89 -41.14 5.12
CA ASP A 67 -7.03 -41.72 6.46
C ASP A 67 -6.98 -40.66 7.57
N ARG A 68 -6.01 -39.74 7.52
CA ARG A 68 -5.90 -38.63 8.49
C ARG A 68 -7.19 -37.81 8.54
N ASN A 69 -7.71 -37.40 7.39
CA ASN A 69 -8.87 -36.53 7.34
C ASN A 69 -10.17 -37.25 7.71
N LEU A 70 -10.33 -38.53 7.39
CA LEU A 70 -11.50 -39.30 7.84
C LEU A 70 -11.49 -39.48 9.36
N ARG A 71 -10.32 -39.75 9.97
CA ARG A 71 -10.18 -39.82 11.44
C ARG A 71 -10.45 -38.47 12.11
N GLU A 72 -9.98 -37.38 11.51
CA GLU A 72 -10.23 -36.03 11.99
C GLU A 72 -11.72 -35.67 11.93
N ILE A 73 -12.39 -35.96 10.81
CA ILE A 73 -13.84 -35.75 10.68
C ILE A 73 -14.61 -36.56 11.73
N ASP A 74 -14.27 -37.83 11.92
CA ASP A 74 -14.92 -38.69 12.91
C ASP A 74 -14.77 -38.13 14.34
N MET A 75 -13.57 -37.65 14.70
CA MET A 75 -13.34 -36.97 15.98
C MET A 75 -14.21 -35.71 16.12
N LEU A 76 -14.18 -34.82 15.12
CA LEU A 76 -14.88 -33.54 15.16
C LEU A 76 -16.41 -33.71 15.17
N GLN A 77 -16.94 -34.73 14.49
CA GLN A 77 -18.36 -35.06 14.51
C GLN A 77 -18.81 -35.59 15.87
N LYS A 78 -17.97 -36.40 16.54
CA LYS A 78 -18.25 -36.92 17.89
C LYS A 78 -18.20 -35.84 18.97
N ASP A 79 -17.33 -34.84 18.81
CA ASP A 79 -17.27 -33.67 19.70
C ASP A 79 -18.58 -32.85 19.66
N GLY A 80 -19.26 -32.82 18.51
CA GLY A 80 -20.58 -32.19 18.37
C GLY A 80 -20.58 -30.66 18.49
N ASN A 81 -19.42 -30.03 18.64
CA ASN A 81 -19.28 -28.58 18.78
C ASN A 81 -19.50 -27.85 17.43
N PRO A 82 -20.44 -26.89 17.34
CA PRO A 82 -20.66 -26.12 16.11
C PRO A 82 -19.44 -25.36 15.60
N ALA A 83 -18.47 -25.03 16.45
CA ALA A 83 -17.19 -24.44 16.04
C ALA A 83 -16.41 -25.33 15.05
N ASN A 84 -16.69 -26.64 15.02
CA ASN A 84 -16.05 -27.58 14.12
C ASN A 84 -16.73 -27.68 12.75
N PHE A 85 -17.92 -27.10 12.54
CA PHE A 85 -18.68 -27.29 11.30
C PHE A 85 -17.93 -26.80 10.07
N GLU A 86 -17.25 -25.65 10.17
CA GLU A 86 -16.44 -25.13 9.06
C GLU A 86 -15.30 -26.10 8.72
N LYS A 87 -14.61 -26.59 9.75
CA LYS A 87 -13.51 -27.54 9.59
C LYS A 87 -13.99 -28.83 8.94
N ILE A 88 -15.10 -29.41 9.40
CA ILE A 88 -15.68 -30.63 8.81
C ILE A 88 -16.02 -30.42 7.33
N TYR A 89 -16.71 -29.33 7.00
CA TYR A 89 -17.08 -29.00 5.61
C TYR A 89 -15.84 -28.87 4.71
N ASN A 90 -14.85 -28.07 5.15
CA ASN A 90 -13.62 -27.86 4.39
C ASN A 90 -12.81 -29.16 4.24
N THR A 91 -12.78 -30.03 5.25
CA THR A 91 -12.08 -31.32 5.16
C THR A 91 -12.75 -32.26 4.15
N TYR A 92 -14.10 -32.29 4.06
CA TYR A 92 -14.78 -33.03 3.00
C TYR A 92 -14.50 -32.47 1.60
N LEU A 93 -14.47 -31.14 1.44
CA LEU A 93 -14.06 -30.52 0.18
C LEU A 93 -12.63 -30.91 -0.20
N GLN A 94 -11.70 -30.92 0.75
CA GLN A 94 -10.31 -31.33 0.52
C GLN A 94 -10.21 -32.80 0.07
N LEU A 95 -10.94 -33.71 0.73
CA LEU A 95 -11.02 -35.12 0.33
C LEU A 95 -11.46 -35.24 -1.13
N ASN A 96 -12.56 -34.59 -1.51
CA ASN A 96 -13.04 -34.61 -2.89
C ASN A 96 -12.04 -33.98 -3.88
N ASN A 97 -11.50 -32.81 -3.56
CA ASN A 97 -10.54 -32.10 -4.42
C ASN A 97 -9.28 -32.92 -4.71
N ARG A 98 -8.80 -33.72 -3.75
CA ARG A 98 -7.67 -34.65 -4.00
C ARG A 98 -8.01 -35.69 -5.05
N GLN A 99 -9.21 -36.27 -4.99
CA GLN A 99 -9.65 -37.25 -5.98
C GLN A 99 -9.72 -36.60 -7.36
N GLU A 100 -10.36 -35.43 -7.48
CA GLU A 100 -10.47 -34.70 -8.75
C GLU A 100 -9.12 -34.28 -9.33
N LYS A 101 -8.11 -34.09 -8.47
CA LYS A 101 -6.75 -33.79 -8.91
C LYS A 101 -6.01 -35.02 -9.46
N ILE A 102 -6.31 -36.20 -8.95
CA ILE A 102 -5.66 -37.47 -9.34
C ILE A 102 -6.40 -38.12 -10.51
N ARG A 103 -7.74 -38.03 -10.58
CA ARG A 103 -8.57 -38.66 -11.62
C ARG A 103 -8.03 -38.47 -13.05
N PRO A 104 -7.61 -37.27 -13.51
CA PRO A 104 -7.13 -37.07 -14.87
C PRO A 104 -5.79 -37.74 -15.18
N LEU A 105 -5.04 -38.15 -14.15
CA LEU A 105 -3.73 -38.80 -14.31
C LEU A 105 -3.85 -40.33 -14.45
N LEU A 106 -5.01 -40.89 -14.12
CA LEU A 106 -5.20 -42.34 -14.15
C LEU A 106 -5.35 -42.88 -15.58
N PRO A 107 -4.89 -44.11 -15.85
CA PRO A 107 -4.20 -45.01 -14.93
C PRO A 107 -2.73 -44.59 -14.70
N LEU A 108 -2.20 -44.87 -13.50
CA LEU A 108 -0.78 -44.70 -13.19
C LEU A 108 -0.15 -46.07 -12.94
N TYR A 109 0.81 -46.47 -13.77
CA TYR A 109 1.43 -47.80 -13.69
C TYR A 109 2.72 -47.79 -12.86
N LEU A 110 2.83 -48.76 -11.96
CA LEU A 110 3.99 -49.00 -11.11
C LEU A 110 4.82 -50.14 -11.72
N ILE A 111 5.95 -49.78 -12.33
CA ILE A 111 6.75 -50.68 -13.15
C ILE A 111 7.36 -51.83 -12.31
N LYS A 112 7.78 -51.58 -11.07
CA LYS A 112 8.44 -52.60 -10.25
C LYS A 112 7.45 -53.64 -9.73
N GLU A 113 6.24 -53.24 -9.36
CA GLU A 113 5.22 -54.17 -8.86
C GLU A 113 4.34 -54.77 -9.96
N GLY A 114 4.44 -54.29 -11.20
CA GLY A 114 3.66 -54.82 -12.31
C GLY A 114 2.16 -54.58 -12.19
N ARG A 115 1.75 -53.48 -11.51
CA ARG A 115 0.35 -53.15 -11.24
C ARG A 115 0.07 -51.66 -11.46
N ASN A 116 -1.21 -51.30 -11.54
CA ASN A 116 -1.60 -49.89 -11.42
C ASN A 116 -1.57 -49.46 -9.94
N ALA A 117 -1.21 -48.20 -9.72
CA ALA A 117 -1.41 -47.53 -8.44
C ALA A 117 -2.91 -47.49 -8.10
N TYR A 118 -3.22 -47.75 -6.84
CA TYR A 118 -4.57 -47.92 -6.34
C TYR A 118 -5.02 -46.69 -5.55
N PHE A 119 -6.09 -46.05 -6.01
CA PHE A 119 -6.70 -44.91 -5.35
C PHE A 119 -8.16 -45.26 -5.03
N PRO A 120 -8.49 -45.66 -3.79
CA PRO A 120 -9.87 -45.93 -3.40
C PRO A 120 -10.65 -44.62 -3.33
N PHE A 121 -11.30 -44.22 -4.43
CA PHE A 121 -12.15 -43.04 -4.47
C PHE A 121 -13.52 -43.33 -3.88
N ASP A 122 -13.99 -42.44 -3.01
CA ASP A 122 -15.35 -42.47 -2.46
C ASP A 122 -16.16 -41.28 -2.97
N ASP A 123 -17.48 -41.40 -2.94
CA ASP A 123 -18.36 -40.26 -3.16
C ASP A 123 -18.65 -39.53 -1.85
N TYR A 124 -18.13 -38.30 -1.73
CA TYR A 124 -18.35 -37.41 -0.57
C TYR A 124 -19.47 -36.39 -0.81
N SER A 125 -20.17 -36.44 -1.95
CA SER A 125 -21.14 -35.40 -2.35
C SER A 125 -22.23 -35.19 -1.30
N SER A 126 -22.78 -36.28 -0.75
CA SER A 126 -23.80 -36.22 0.29
C SER A 126 -23.28 -35.57 1.58
N GLN A 127 -22.06 -35.88 1.98
CA GLN A 127 -21.41 -35.36 3.18
C GLN A 127 -21.06 -33.88 3.02
N ILE A 128 -20.59 -33.48 1.83
CA ILE A 128 -20.34 -32.08 1.48
C ILE A 128 -21.64 -31.27 1.57
N VAL A 129 -22.73 -31.75 0.97
CA VAL A 129 -24.03 -31.07 1.01
C VAL A 129 -24.53 -30.94 2.45
N LYS A 130 -24.54 -32.03 3.23
CA LYS A 130 -25.01 -32.01 4.62
C LYS A 130 -24.16 -31.12 5.53
N SER A 131 -22.83 -31.20 5.42
CA SER A 131 -21.94 -30.35 6.23
C SER A 131 -22.07 -28.87 5.85
N LYS A 132 -22.24 -28.56 4.56
CA LYS A 132 -22.55 -27.20 4.08
C LYS A 132 -23.86 -26.68 4.66
N GLU A 133 -24.92 -27.48 4.68
CA GLU A 133 -26.22 -27.10 5.25
C GLU A 133 -26.12 -26.82 6.75
N SER A 134 -25.45 -27.70 7.51
CA SER A 134 -25.21 -27.51 8.95
C SER A 134 -24.40 -26.25 9.24
N LEU A 135 -23.31 -26.02 8.50
CA LEU A 135 -22.50 -24.82 8.60
C LEU A 135 -23.30 -23.56 8.23
N SER A 136 -24.07 -23.62 7.14
CA SER A 136 -24.90 -22.49 6.69
C SER A 136 -25.93 -22.08 7.73
N LYS A 137 -26.61 -23.07 8.32
CA LYS A 137 -27.56 -22.85 9.40
C LYS A 137 -26.89 -22.25 10.63
N TYR A 138 -25.76 -22.80 11.04
CA TYR A 138 -25.01 -22.30 12.20
C TYR A 138 -24.56 -20.85 12.01
N LEU A 139 -23.90 -20.53 10.90
CA LEU A 139 -23.46 -19.16 10.59
C LEU A 139 -24.66 -18.20 10.65
N TYR A 140 -25.75 -18.51 9.94
CA TYR A 140 -26.95 -17.68 9.94
C TYR A 140 -27.54 -17.46 11.35
N ASP A 141 -27.73 -18.54 12.12
CA ASP A 141 -28.34 -18.46 13.44
C ASP A 141 -27.40 -17.74 14.44
N ASN A 142 -26.09 -17.98 14.37
CA ASN A 142 -25.06 -17.33 15.18
C ASN A 142 -24.98 -15.83 14.87
N SER A 143 -24.88 -15.44 13.60
CA SER A 143 -24.82 -14.03 13.20
C SER A 143 -26.07 -13.26 13.62
N LYS A 144 -27.26 -13.87 13.54
CA LYS A 144 -28.48 -13.25 14.06
C LYS A 144 -28.46 -13.10 15.58
N ASN A 145 -27.85 -14.02 16.31
CA ASN A 145 -27.68 -13.88 17.75
C ASN A 145 -26.66 -12.79 18.12
N LEU A 146 -25.57 -12.67 17.35
CA LEU A 146 -24.61 -11.57 17.49
C LEU A 146 -25.29 -10.22 17.27
N MET A 147 -26.13 -10.08 16.23
CA MET A 147 -26.87 -8.84 15.97
C MET A 147 -27.81 -8.43 17.11
N LYS A 148 -28.29 -9.37 17.93
CA LYS A 148 -29.15 -9.05 19.10
C LYS A 148 -28.37 -8.43 20.26
N GLN A 149 -27.04 -8.58 20.32
CA GLN A 149 -26.21 -7.99 21.38
C GLN A 149 -26.13 -6.46 21.27
N ASN A 150 -26.47 -5.92 20.09
CA ASN A 150 -26.59 -4.49 19.83
C ASN A 150 -25.31 -3.67 20.10
N ASP A 151 -24.14 -4.29 19.91
CA ASP A 151 -22.85 -3.62 19.94
C ASP A 151 -22.16 -3.68 18.55
N LYS A 152 -21.34 -2.67 18.25
CA LYS A 152 -20.66 -2.55 16.96
C LYS A 152 -19.84 -3.79 16.60
N MET A 153 -19.13 -4.39 17.56
CA MET A 153 -18.21 -5.50 17.27
C MET A 153 -18.95 -6.78 16.93
N SER A 154 -20.09 -7.03 17.58
CA SER A 154 -20.96 -8.15 17.23
C SER A 154 -21.58 -7.99 15.85
N PHE A 155 -21.96 -6.77 15.44
CA PHE A 155 -22.40 -6.52 14.06
C PHE A 155 -21.29 -6.76 13.03
N ARG A 156 -20.03 -6.38 13.33
CA ARG A 156 -18.89 -6.66 12.44
C ARG A 156 -18.65 -8.15 12.25
N LYS A 157 -18.66 -8.92 13.35
CA LYS A 157 -18.55 -10.38 13.32
C LYS A 157 -19.69 -11.02 12.54
N ALA A 158 -20.93 -10.57 12.77
CA ALA A 158 -22.10 -11.04 12.04
C ALA A 158 -21.98 -10.78 10.54
N TYR A 159 -21.50 -9.59 10.13
CA TYR A 159 -21.23 -9.29 8.73
C TYR A 159 -20.23 -10.26 8.11
N ASP A 160 -19.12 -10.53 8.80
CA ASP A 160 -18.06 -11.40 8.27
C ASP A 160 -18.55 -12.85 8.13
N ASP A 161 -19.31 -13.36 9.12
CA ASP A 161 -19.98 -14.67 9.05
C ASP A 161 -20.98 -14.74 7.87
N PHE A 162 -21.80 -13.71 7.68
CA PHE A 162 -22.73 -13.65 6.55
C PHE A 162 -22.02 -13.54 5.20
N ALA A 163 -20.91 -12.80 5.12
CA ALA A 163 -20.11 -12.70 3.92
C ALA A 163 -19.47 -14.04 3.54
N TYR A 164 -19.00 -14.79 4.55
CA TYR A 164 -18.54 -16.15 4.35
C TYR A 164 -19.68 -17.08 3.93
N LEU A 165 -20.86 -16.94 4.53
CA LEU A 165 -22.06 -17.69 4.15
C LEU A 165 -22.48 -17.43 2.69
N GLU A 166 -22.50 -16.17 2.23
CA GLU A 166 -22.79 -15.83 0.84
C GLU A 166 -21.76 -16.46 -0.12
N LYS A 167 -20.50 -16.62 0.29
CA LYS A 167 -19.47 -17.29 -0.52
C LYS A 167 -19.72 -18.79 -0.67
N ILE A 168 -20.11 -19.48 0.41
CA ILE A 168 -20.28 -20.94 0.39
C ILE A 168 -21.68 -21.37 -0.07
N ASN A 169 -22.69 -20.53 0.15
CA ASN A 169 -24.09 -20.80 -0.16
C ASN A 169 -24.80 -19.49 -0.59
N PRO A 170 -24.51 -18.98 -1.81
CA PRO A 170 -25.05 -17.71 -2.28
C PRO A 170 -26.59 -17.70 -2.26
N GLY A 171 -27.17 -16.59 -1.80
CA GLY A 171 -28.63 -16.44 -1.74
C GLY A 171 -29.31 -17.25 -0.62
N TYR A 172 -28.56 -17.68 0.39
CA TYR A 172 -29.14 -18.33 1.56
C TYR A 172 -30.06 -17.37 2.32
N LYS A 173 -31.38 -17.54 2.18
CA LYS A 173 -32.40 -16.72 2.86
C LYS A 173 -32.21 -15.21 2.58
N ASP A 174 -32.19 -14.39 3.63
CA ASP A 174 -32.16 -12.93 3.60
C ASP A 174 -30.77 -12.34 3.94
N ILE A 175 -29.69 -13.12 3.76
CA ILE A 175 -28.34 -12.73 4.21
C ILE A 175 -27.85 -11.41 3.63
N LYS A 176 -28.17 -11.06 2.37
CA LYS A 176 -27.75 -9.77 1.78
C LYS A 176 -28.31 -8.57 2.57
N LYS A 177 -29.59 -8.63 2.91
CA LYS A 177 -30.24 -7.59 3.73
C LYS A 177 -29.63 -7.52 5.12
N LEU A 178 -29.35 -8.67 5.73
CA LEU A 178 -28.74 -8.73 7.06
C LEU A 178 -27.29 -8.25 7.05
N MET A 179 -26.55 -8.49 5.96
CA MET A 179 -25.22 -7.92 5.74
C MET A 179 -25.27 -6.41 5.66
N ASP A 180 -26.19 -5.82 4.88
CA ASP A 180 -26.33 -4.37 4.80
C ASP A 180 -26.65 -3.74 6.16
N GLU A 181 -27.56 -4.37 6.92
CA GLU A 181 -27.91 -3.94 8.27
C GLU A 181 -26.72 -4.06 9.24
N ALA A 182 -26.03 -5.20 9.24
CA ALA A 182 -24.86 -5.44 10.07
C ALA A 182 -23.70 -4.50 9.69
N PHE A 183 -23.54 -4.20 8.41
CA PHE A 183 -22.57 -3.23 7.94
C PHE A 183 -22.88 -1.85 8.52
N TYR A 184 -24.08 -1.33 8.25
CA TYR A 184 -24.50 -0.01 8.74
C TYR A 184 -24.41 0.12 10.27
N LYS A 185 -24.89 -0.88 11.01
CA LYS A 185 -24.84 -0.86 12.48
C LYS A 185 -23.44 -1.13 13.04
N GLY A 186 -22.55 -1.78 12.29
CA GLY A 186 -21.15 -2.01 12.67
C GLY A 186 -20.23 -0.83 12.33
N THR A 187 -20.63 0.06 11.43
CA THR A 187 -19.87 1.25 11.02
C THR A 187 -19.87 2.31 12.09
N ASP A 188 -18.68 2.81 12.44
CA ASP A 188 -18.50 3.98 13.29
C ASP A 188 -18.69 5.25 12.43
N PHE A 189 -19.65 6.10 12.81
CA PHE A 189 -19.91 7.36 12.12
C PHE A 189 -19.20 8.52 12.82
N VAL A 190 -18.36 9.24 12.08
CA VAL A 190 -17.54 10.35 12.59
C VAL A 190 -18.07 11.67 12.04
N SER A 191 -18.46 12.58 12.94
CA SER A 191 -18.83 13.95 12.58
C SER A 191 -17.55 14.78 12.55
N VAL A 192 -17.26 15.40 11.41
CA VAL A 192 -16.06 16.22 11.26
C VAL A 192 -16.43 17.68 11.07
N TYR A 193 -15.80 18.57 11.81
CA TYR A 193 -16.02 20.00 11.66
C TYR A 193 -14.80 20.80 12.11
N THR A 194 -14.74 22.05 11.67
CA THR A 194 -13.70 23.00 12.07
C THR A 194 -14.25 23.95 13.12
N LYS A 195 -13.35 24.45 13.98
CA LYS A 195 -13.64 25.54 14.91
C LYS A 195 -12.56 26.59 14.77
N ASN A 196 -12.96 27.85 14.63
CA ASN A 196 -12.04 28.97 14.59
C ASN A 196 -11.97 29.64 15.97
N GLU A 197 -10.84 29.51 16.64
CA GLU A 197 -10.55 30.22 17.90
C GLU A 197 -9.53 31.35 17.70
N THR A 198 -9.31 31.76 16.44
CA THR A 198 -8.41 32.86 16.09
C THR A 198 -9.19 34.17 15.89
N ASN A 199 -8.49 35.29 15.92
CA ASN A 199 -9.05 36.61 15.58
C ASN A 199 -9.10 36.87 14.06
N MET A 200 -8.78 35.86 13.24
CA MET A 200 -8.72 35.97 11.78
C MET A 200 -9.91 35.24 11.14
N VAL A 201 -10.37 35.74 10.00
CA VAL A 201 -11.38 35.05 9.20
C VAL A 201 -10.71 33.89 8.46
N ILE A 202 -11.17 32.65 8.70
CA ILE A 202 -10.70 31.48 7.94
C ILE A 202 -11.43 31.46 6.59
N PRO A 203 -10.72 31.42 5.45
CA PRO A 203 -11.36 31.32 4.15
C PRO A 203 -12.28 30.09 4.04
N THR A 204 -13.50 30.27 3.53
CA THR A 204 -14.48 29.18 3.37
C THR A 204 -13.96 28.04 2.49
N ARG A 205 -13.12 28.38 1.49
CA ARG A 205 -12.45 27.39 0.63
C ARG A 205 -11.53 26.48 1.45
N LEU A 206 -10.69 27.05 2.31
CA LEU A 206 -9.82 26.28 3.20
C LEU A 206 -10.62 25.34 4.12
N GLN A 207 -11.73 25.81 4.69
CA GLN A 207 -12.60 24.97 5.51
C GLN A 207 -13.18 23.80 4.70
N SER A 208 -13.65 24.08 3.49
CA SER A 208 -14.23 23.05 2.61
C SER A 208 -13.17 22.01 2.21
N ASP A 209 -11.98 22.46 1.84
CA ASP A 209 -10.88 21.60 1.39
C ASP A 209 -10.35 20.70 2.51
N LEU A 210 -10.32 21.18 3.75
CA LEU A 210 -9.96 20.40 4.93
C LEU A 210 -11.04 19.39 5.35
N LEU A 211 -12.30 19.68 5.02
CA LEU A 211 -13.46 18.84 5.36
C LEU A 211 -13.84 17.86 4.23
N ASP A 212 -13.21 17.94 3.07
CA ASP A 212 -13.44 17.02 1.97
C ASP A 212 -12.66 15.71 2.12
N PHE A 213 -13.17 14.84 3.00
CA PHE A 213 -12.60 13.52 3.26
C PHE A 213 -12.71 12.54 2.10
N SER A 214 -13.55 12.81 1.09
CA SER A 214 -13.65 11.94 -0.09
C SER A 214 -12.31 11.89 -0.84
N THR A 215 -11.55 12.98 -0.80
CA THR A 215 -10.22 13.10 -1.41
C THR A 215 -9.09 12.51 -0.57
N PHE A 216 -9.37 12.07 0.67
CA PHE A 216 -8.33 11.59 1.56
C PHE A 216 -7.95 10.14 1.23
N GLY A 217 -8.82 9.36 0.56
CA GLY A 217 -8.55 7.96 0.26
C GLY A 217 -8.32 7.13 1.52
N LEU A 218 -9.11 7.38 2.56
CA LEU A 218 -9.06 6.63 3.82
C LEU A 218 -9.63 5.23 3.57
N ASP A 219 -8.79 4.21 3.66
CA ASP A 219 -9.20 2.81 3.54
C ASP A 219 -9.56 2.25 4.92
N ASP A 220 -10.79 2.51 5.36
CA ASP A 220 -11.35 1.91 6.56
C ASP A 220 -12.79 1.42 6.32
N LYS A 221 -12.93 0.10 6.17
CA LYS A 221 -14.22 -0.58 5.96
C LYS A 221 -15.29 -0.16 6.97
N TRP A 222 -14.90 0.14 8.21
CA TRP A 222 -15.84 0.31 9.32
C TRP A 222 -15.95 1.74 9.84
N THR A 223 -15.38 2.73 9.14
CA THR A 223 -15.43 4.13 9.60
C THR A 223 -15.87 5.03 8.46
N VAL A 224 -16.89 5.85 8.70
CA VAL A 224 -17.40 6.82 7.72
C VAL A 224 -17.35 8.23 8.29
N TYR A 225 -16.75 9.14 7.52
CA TYR A 225 -16.57 10.54 7.90
C TYR A 225 -17.60 11.43 7.19
N HIS A 226 -18.31 12.26 7.95
CA HIS A 226 -19.23 13.25 7.40
C HIS A 226 -18.85 14.67 7.85
N SER A 227 -18.63 15.55 6.89
CA SER A 227 -18.42 16.99 7.12
C SER A 227 -19.71 17.73 7.51
N ASN A 228 -20.86 17.19 7.09
CA ASN A 228 -22.18 17.69 7.47
C ASN A 228 -22.99 16.58 8.14
N ARG A 229 -23.66 16.92 9.25
CA ARG A 229 -24.51 15.95 9.95
C ARG A 229 -25.70 15.55 9.08
N GLN A 230 -25.87 14.25 8.88
CA GLN A 230 -26.97 13.68 8.11
C GLN A 230 -28.14 13.31 9.01
N LYS A 231 -29.37 13.55 8.54
CA LYS A 231 -30.58 13.20 9.28
C LYS A 231 -30.70 11.68 9.40
N GLY A 232 -30.95 11.18 10.61
CA GLY A 232 -31.10 9.75 10.88
C GLY A 232 -29.79 8.99 11.13
N VAL A 233 -28.64 9.66 11.09
CA VAL A 233 -27.34 9.07 11.47
C VAL A 233 -27.00 9.45 12.91
N ASN A 234 -26.74 8.45 13.74
CA ASN A 234 -26.17 8.64 15.07
C ASN A 234 -24.65 8.59 14.96
N TYR A 235 -24.00 9.68 15.36
CA TYR A 235 -22.55 9.81 15.31
C TYR A 235 -21.91 9.25 16.58
N ASP A 236 -20.96 8.33 16.42
CA ASP A 236 -20.21 7.71 17.51
C ASP A 236 -19.08 8.63 17.99
N TYR A 237 -18.44 9.34 17.06
CA TYR A 237 -17.26 10.16 17.32
C TYR A 237 -17.32 11.55 16.69
N GLY A 238 -16.55 12.46 17.27
CA GLY A 238 -16.26 13.78 16.72
C GLY A 238 -14.79 13.90 16.36
N LEU A 239 -14.51 14.45 15.18
CA LEU A 239 -13.18 14.95 14.80
C LEU A 239 -13.28 16.46 14.67
N ILE A 240 -12.55 17.20 15.52
CA ILE A 240 -12.61 18.66 15.52
C ILE A 240 -11.26 19.23 15.16
N VAL A 241 -11.20 20.00 14.08
CA VAL A 241 -10.02 20.78 13.71
C VAL A 241 -10.16 22.18 14.31
N ASN A 242 -9.45 22.44 15.40
CA ASN A 242 -9.49 23.71 16.12
C ASN A 242 -8.31 24.59 15.69
N PHE A 243 -8.57 25.67 14.95
CA PHE A 243 -7.56 26.69 14.64
C PHE A 243 -7.29 27.54 15.88
N ARG A 244 -6.03 27.58 16.31
CA ARG A 244 -5.59 28.23 17.56
C ARG A 244 -4.92 29.56 17.30
N GLN A 245 -4.08 29.64 16.27
CA GLN A 245 -3.35 30.85 15.95
C GLN A 245 -3.01 30.91 14.47
N ILE A 246 -3.11 32.10 13.89
CA ILE A 246 -2.63 32.40 12.54
C ILE A 246 -1.74 33.64 12.66
N ASN A 247 -0.45 33.46 12.38
CA ASN A 247 0.53 34.53 12.41
C ASN A 247 0.95 34.85 10.98
N ILE A 248 0.88 36.12 10.60
CA ILE A 248 1.33 36.58 9.28
C ILE A 248 2.41 37.62 9.53
N SER A 249 3.58 37.42 8.93
CA SER A 249 4.66 38.40 9.03
C SER A 249 4.31 39.66 8.23
N PRO A 250 4.85 40.83 8.62
CA PRO A 250 4.80 42.00 7.74
C PRO A 250 5.55 41.71 6.44
N GLU A 251 5.26 42.53 5.43
CA GLU A 251 5.96 42.52 4.15
C GLU A 251 7.37 43.06 4.34
N GLN A 252 8.37 42.28 3.91
CA GLN A 252 9.77 42.64 4.03
C GLN A 252 10.43 42.67 2.66
N ILE A 253 11.19 43.73 2.39
CA ILE A 253 12.07 43.83 1.22
C ILE A 253 13.49 44.00 1.75
N LYS A 254 14.36 43.03 1.46
CA LYS A 254 15.79 43.11 1.78
C LYS A 254 16.56 43.43 0.50
N GLU A 255 17.37 44.46 0.56
CA GLU A 255 18.17 44.93 -0.56
C GLU A 255 19.65 44.63 -0.30
N ARG A 256 20.36 44.17 -1.33
CA ARG A 256 21.80 43.93 -1.25
C ARG A 256 22.47 44.33 -2.55
N GLU A 257 23.57 45.06 -2.42
CA GLU A 257 24.48 45.37 -3.52
C GLU A 257 25.78 44.55 -3.35
N PHE A 258 26.24 43.93 -4.43
CA PHE A 258 27.52 43.23 -4.44
C PHE A 258 28.13 43.18 -5.84
N VAL A 259 29.45 42.98 -5.88
CA VAL A 259 30.23 42.93 -7.12
C VAL A 259 30.64 41.50 -7.41
N LYS A 260 30.50 41.09 -8.67
CA LYS A 260 31.02 39.82 -9.19
C LYS A 260 32.05 40.08 -10.28
N GLU A 261 33.16 39.37 -10.19
CA GLU A 261 34.25 39.40 -11.17
C GLU A 261 34.55 37.97 -11.62
N LYS A 262 34.76 37.80 -12.92
CA LYS A 262 35.09 36.50 -13.53
C LYS A 262 36.10 36.71 -14.64
N GLN A 263 37.09 35.82 -14.75
CA GLN A 263 37.93 35.79 -15.93
C GLN A 263 37.27 34.92 -17.00
N ILE A 264 37.00 35.52 -18.15
CA ILE A 264 36.46 34.82 -19.32
C ILE A 264 37.48 34.89 -20.46
N ALA A 265 37.52 33.86 -21.30
CA ALA A 265 38.34 33.87 -22.50
C ALA A 265 37.71 34.84 -23.53
N ASP A 266 38.41 35.95 -23.80
CA ASP A 266 38.07 36.95 -24.82
C ASP A 266 38.97 36.72 -26.05
N GLY A 267 38.66 35.66 -26.79
CA GLY A 267 39.43 35.19 -27.94
C GLY A 267 40.71 34.44 -27.58
N LYS A 268 41.53 34.17 -28.60
CA LYS A 268 42.83 33.49 -28.45
C LYS A 268 43.98 34.41 -28.82
N LYS A 269 45.07 34.36 -28.06
CA LYS A 269 46.31 35.08 -28.35
C LYS A 269 47.48 34.09 -28.58
N PRO A 270 48.46 34.43 -29.42
CA PRO A 270 49.63 33.58 -29.59
C PRO A 270 50.43 33.51 -28.29
N LEU A 271 50.84 32.30 -27.89
CA LEU A 271 51.72 32.08 -26.76
C LEU A 271 53.12 32.61 -27.10
N LEU A 272 53.68 33.48 -26.26
CA LEU A 272 55.01 34.05 -26.45
C LEU A 272 56.02 33.38 -25.51
N ASP A 273 57.24 33.14 -26.00
CA ASP A 273 58.37 32.67 -25.19
C ASP A 273 58.98 33.83 -24.36
N ALA A 274 59.97 33.53 -23.51
CA ALA A 274 60.63 34.52 -22.65
C ALA A 274 61.32 35.68 -23.42
N ASN A 275 61.50 35.53 -24.74
CA ASN A 275 62.12 36.49 -25.63
C ASN A 275 61.09 37.23 -26.51
N GLY A 276 59.79 36.99 -26.31
CA GLY A 276 58.70 37.63 -27.04
C GLY A 276 58.38 37.01 -28.40
N ASN A 277 58.92 35.83 -28.73
CA ASN A 277 58.63 35.15 -29.99
C ASN A 277 57.44 34.20 -29.86
N GLN A 278 56.66 34.06 -30.94
CA GLN A 278 55.51 33.16 -30.98
C GLN A 278 55.95 31.70 -30.93
N VAL A 279 55.45 30.97 -29.93
CA VAL A 279 55.69 29.53 -29.75
C VAL A 279 54.91 28.77 -30.83
N LYS A 280 55.62 27.91 -31.57
CA LYS A 280 55.04 27.06 -32.62
C LYS A 280 55.04 25.60 -32.17
N ASP A 281 54.00 24.86 -32.54
CA ASP A 281 53.90 23.41 -32.29
C ASP A 281 54.85 22.62 -33.20
N GLU A 282 54.93 21.29 -32.99
CA GLU A 282 55.78 20.39 -33.78
C GLU A 282 55.43 20.37 -35.29
N LYS A 283 54.31 20.97 -35.71
CA LYS A 283 53.87 21.10 -37.10
C LYS A 283 54.04 22.52 -37.66
N GLY A 284 54.63 23.43 -36.89
CA GLY A 284 54.92 24.81 -37.31
C GLY A 284 53.74 25.78 -37.16
N ASN A 285 52.62 25.37 -36.55
CA ASN A 285 51.47 26.24 -36.30
C ASN A 285 51.64 26.99 -34.98
N VAL A 286 51.15 28.23 -34.92
CA VAL A 286 51.25 29.06 -33.71
C VAL A 286 50.35 28.49 -32.62
N VAL A 287 50.93 28.24 -31.44
CA VAL A 287 50.17 27.78 -30.27
C VAL A 287 49.35 28.96 -29.73
N MET A 288 48.04 28.83 -29.81
CA MET A 288 47.10 29.85 -29.39
C MET A 288 46.60 29.53 -27.98
N VAL A 289 46.81 30.44 -27.04
CA VAL A 289 46.30 30.35 -25.66
C VAL A 289 45.12 31.29 -25.45
N ASP A 290 44.23 30.92 -24.55
CA ASP A 290 43.04 31.72 -24.26
C ASP A 290 43.45 33.08 -23.68
N ASN A 291 42.91 34.16 -24.26
CA ASN A 291 43.15 35.49 -23.78
C ASN A 291 42.16 35.81 -22.65
N MET A 292 42.58 35.58 -21.41
CA MET A 292 41.72 35.81 -20.24
C MET A 292 41.52 37.33 -20.01
N LYS A 293 40.26 37.76 -19.99
CA LYS A 293 39.83 39.11 -19.61
C LYS A 293 38.98 39.04 -18.35
N THR A 294 39.27 39.91 -17.38
CA THR A 294 38.41 40.07 -16.21
C THR A 294 37.18 40.89 -16.59
N VAL A 295 36.01 40.27 -16.52
CA VAL A 295 34.71 40.94 -16.62
C VAL A 295 34.13 41.18 -15.24
N ARG A 296 33.42 42.28 -15.08
CA ARG A 296 32.83 42.71 -13.80
C ARG A 296 31.37 43.12 -13.99
N ALA A 297 30.53 42.75 -13.03
CA ALA A 297 29.17 43.25 -12.88
C ALA A 297 28.89 43.64 -11.42
N THR A 298 28.20 44.77 -11.24
CA THR A 298 27.58 45.14 -9.98
C THR A 298 26.13 44.67 -10.01
N ILE A 299 25.70 43.97 -8.95
CA ILE A 299 24.37 43.38 -8.84
C ILE A 299 23.61 44.09 -7.73
N TYR A 300 22.37 44.48 -8.04
CA TYR A 300 21.38 45.01 -7.11
C TYR A 300 20.29 43.97 -6.92
N GLU A 301 20.33 43.25 -5.80
CA GLU A 301 19.40 42.18 -5.46
C GLU A 301 18.33 42.67 -4.49
N PHE A 302 17.08 42.30 -4.78
CA PHE A 302 15.93 42.57 -3.94
C PHE A 302 15.26 41.23 -3.59
N LYS A 303 15.10 40.98 -2.29
CA LYS A 303 14.42 39.79 -1.77
C LYS A 303 13.15 40.21 -1.03
N GLN A 304 12.02 39.91 -1.64
CA GLN A 304 10.69 40.04 -1.03
C GLN A 304 10.42 38.82 -0.17
N PHE A 305 10.01 39.04 1.08
CA PHE A 305 9.74 37.99 2.05
C PHE A 305 8.44 38.28 2.83
N LYS A 306 7.58 37.27 2.93
CA LYS A 306 6.39 37.26 3.78
C LYS A 306 6.11 35.81 4.19
N ALA A 307 5.73 35.57 5.44
CA ALA A 307 5.45 34.23 5.94
C ALA A 307 4.08 34.19 6.64
N CYS A 308 3.42 33.03 6.55
CA CYS A 308 2.18 32.73 7.25
C CYS A 308 2.36 31.41 8.00
N ASN A 309 2.14 31.43 9.31
CA ASN A 309 2.13 30.25 10.16
C ASN A 309 0.73 30.01 10.70
N VAL A 310 0.18 28.83 10.41
CA VAL A 310 -1.12 28.38 10.92
C VAL A 310 -0.88 27.28 11.94
N THR A 311 -1.37 27.51 13.16
CA THR A 311 -1.34 26.54 14.26
C THR A 311 -2.77 26.14 14.61
N ALA A 312 -3.03 24.84 14.57
CA ALA A 312 -4.28 24.19 14.88
C ALA A 312 -4.03 22.92 15.72
N LYS A 313 -5.10 22.30 16.16
CA LYS A 313 -5.08 20.96 16.76
C LYS A 313 -6.28 20.15 16.30
N VAL A 314 -6.11 18.83 16.30
CA VAL A 314 -7.14 17.87 15.94
C VAL A 314 -7.56 17.13 17.20
N ASP A 315 -8.78 17.35 17.66
CA ASP A 315 -9.35 16.71 18.83
C ASP A 315 -10.23 15.53 18.39
N TYR A 316 -10.02 14.37 19.03
CA TYR A 316 -10.83 13.16 18.86
C TYR A 316 -11.75 13.04 20.06
N ILE A 317 -13.05 12.97 19.84
CA ILE A 317 -14.06 12.96 20.92
C ILE A 317 -14.96 11.74 20.78
N ASP A 318 -15.22 11.01 21.86
CA ASP A 318 -16.29 10.02 21.91
C ASP A 318 -17.60 10.72 22.28
N PHE A 319 -18.59 10.72 21.39
CA PHE A 319 -19.87 11.39 21.64
C PHE A 319 -20.78 10.62 22.61
N ARG A 320 -20.50 9.35 22.88
CA ARG A 320 -21.28 8.55 23.83
C ARG A 320 -20.92 8.90 25.27
N THR A 321 -19.64 9.14 25.54
CA THR A 321 -19.15 9.55 26.88
C THR A 321 -18.89 11.05 26.98
N ASN A 322 -18.89 11.77 25.85
CA ASN A 322 -18.49 13.17 25.71
C ASN A 322 -17.06 13.45 26.22
N GLN A 323 -16.17 12.48 26.06
CA GLN A 323 -14.79 12.57 26.52
C GLN A 323 -13.83 12.82 25.35
N LEU A 324 -12.83 13.66 25.61
CA LEU A 324 -11.67 13.81 24.73
C LEU A 324 -10.85 12.52 24.79
N ILE A 325 -10.70 11.86 23.64
CA ILE A 325 -9.91 10.64 23.47
C ILE A 325 -8.44 11.03 23.36
N ASP A 326 -8.12 11.85 22.36
CA ASP A 326 -6.76 12.26 22.03
C ASP A 326 -6.76 13.64 21.38
N THR A 327 -5.59 14.28 21.38
CA THR A 327 -5.36 15.57 20.72
C THR A 327 -4.03 15.53 19.98
N PHE A 328 -4.05 15.93 18.71
CA PHE A 328 -2.86 15.98 17.87
C PHE A 328 -2.58 17.40 17.40
N PRO A 329 -1.34 17.90 17.52
CA PRO A 329 -0.99 19.20 16.98
C PRO A 329 -1.04 19.16 15.44
N LEU A 330 -1.52 20.25 14.84
CA LEU A 330 -1.59 20.42 13.39
C LEU A 330 -1.09 21.81 13.05
N SER A 331 0.12 21.93 12.50
CA SER A 331 0.69 23.22 12.11
C SER A 331 1.19 23.20 10.68
N SER A 332 1.15 24.36 10.03
CA SER A 332 1.67 24.57 8.69
C SER A 332 2.31 25.95 8.57
N GLU A 333 3.28 26.06 7.69
CA GLU A 333 3.96 27.30 7.36
C GLU A 333 4.00 27.45 5.84
N PHE A 334 3.61 28.64 5.38
CA PHE A 334 3.76 29.06 4.00
C PHE A 334 4.69 30.26 3.94
N ILE A 335 5.75 30.16 3.13
CA ILE A 335 6.75 31.21 2.95
C ILE A 335 6.66 31.71 1.51
N PHE A 336 6.32 32.99 1.36
CA PHE A 336 6.50 33.70 0.11
C PHE A 336 7.90 34.31 0.09
N GLU A 337 8.73 33.80 -0.84
CA GLU A 337 10.05 34.34 -1.14
C GLU A 337 10.16 34.61 -2.63
N TYR A 338 10.44 35.87 -2.98
CA TYR A 338 10.64 36.27 -4.37
C TYR A 338 11.90 37.12 -4.51
N ILE A 339 12.83 36.64 -5.35
CA ILE A 339 14.10 37.31 -5.63
C ILE A 339 14.05 37.86 -7.05
N TYR A 340 14.35 39.14 -7.19
CA TYR A 340 14.64 39.79 -8.46
C TYR A 340 15.91 40.63 -8.32
N ALA A 341 16.63 40.77 -9.42
CA ALA A 341 17.88 41.51 -9.41
C ALA A 341 18.01 42.34 -10.68
N ASN A 342 18.75 43.45 -10.58
CA ASN A 342 19.27 44.17 -11.73
C ASN A 342 20.79 44.13 -11.69
N TYR A 343 21.42 44.34 -12.83
CA TYR A 343 22.88 44.40 -12.92
C TYR A 343 23.34 45.59 -13.76
N ASN A 344 24.55 46.05 -13.45
CA ASN A 344 25.28 47.02 -14.24
C ASN A 344 26.67 46.45 -14.57
N GLY A 345 27.06 46.46 -15.84
CA GLY A 345 28.29 45.83 -16.33
C GLY A 345 28.04 44.56 -17.17
N ASP A 346 29.02 43.66 -17.21
CA ASP A 346 28.97 42.48 -18.08
C ASP A 346 28.28 41.29 -17.39
N ARG A 347 27.13 40.87 -17.91
CA ARG A 347 26.33 39.74 -17.40
C ARG A 347 27.14 38.45 -17.28
N ASN A 348 28.15 38.25 -18.13
CA ASN A 348 29.01 37.06 -18.11
C ASN A 348 29.92 36.98 -16.87
N ALA A 349 30.00 38.06 -16.07
CA ALA A 349 30.67 38.06 -14.78
C ALA A 349 29.90 37.27 -13.70
N CYS A 350 28.62 36.95 -13.94
CA CYS A 350 27.76 36.23 -13.00
C CYS A 350 27.67 34.74 -13.32
N ASP A 351 27.38 33.92 -12.31
CA ASP A 351 27.14 32.48 -12.48
C ASP A 351 25.82 32.24 -13.24
N SER A 352 25.76 31.17 -14.05
CA SER A 352 24.61 30.84 -14.91
C SER A 352 23.28 30.80 -14.15
N ASP A 353 23.32 30.26 -12.94
CA ASP A 353 22.13 30.02 -12.11
C ASP A 353 21.57 31.33 -11.54
N TYR A 354 22.40 32.37 -11.46
CA TYR A 354 22.00 33.69 -10.99
C TYR A 354 21.36 34.53 -12.11
N LEU A 355 21.61 34.17 -13.38
CA LEU A 355 21.10 34.89 -14.54
C LEU A 355 19.57 34.88 -14.65
N GLN A 356 18.89 33.96 -13.98
CA GLN A 356 17.42 33.85 -13.93
C GLN A 356 16.76 35.00 -13.15
N TYR A 357 17.51 35.71 -12.30
CA TYR A 357 16.98 36.80 -11.48
C TYR A 357 17.01 38.15 -12.20
N PHE A 358 17.87 38.31 -13.21
CA PHE A 358 18.06 39.57 -13.96
C PHE A 358 16.92 39.95 -14.91
N GLY A 359 15.98 39.03 -15.16
CA GLY A 359 14.78 39.29 -15.99
C GLY A 359 13.49 39.42 -15.18
N ARG A 360 13.57 39.34 -13.84
CA ARG A 360 12.41 39.38 -12.95
C ARG A 360 12.11 40.82 -12.55
N ARG A 361 10.84 41.11 -12.28
CA ARG A 361 10.37 42.40 -11.75
C ARG A 361 9.68 42.17 -10.43
N ALA A 362 9.65 43.20 -9.58
CA ALA A 362 8.89 43.16 -8.34
C ALA A 362 7.46 42.66 -8.59
N THR A 363 7.01 41.73 -7.74
CA THR A 363 5.64 41.20 -7.78
C THR A 363 4.88 41.68 -6.54
N PRO A 364 3.56 41.85 -6.62
CA PRO A 364 2.77 42.17 -5.43
C PRO A 364 2.89 41.02 -4.42
N PHE A 365 2.97 41.37 -3.14
CA PHE A 365 2.90 40.36 -2.08
C PHE A 365 1.54 39.65 -2.13
N PRO A 366 1.49 38.34 -1.80
CA PRO A 366 0.22 37.64 -1.66
C PRO A 366 -0.60 38.27 -0.52
N SER A 367 -1.92 38.26 -0.70
CA SER A 367 -2.83 38.69 0.36
C SER A 367 -2.77 37.75 1.56
N ASN A 368 -3.12 38.26 2.73
CA ASN A 368 -3.14 37.48 3.97
C ASN A 368 -4.05 36.24 3.84
N GLU A 369 -5.22 36.41 3.21
CA GLU A 369 -6.19 35.35 2.96
C GLU A 369 -5.63 34.27 2.04
N GLN A 370 -4.91 34.67 0.98
CA GLN A 370 -4.28 33.74 0.05
C GLN A 370 -3.19 32.93 0.75
N MET A 371 -2.33 33.56 1.55
CA MET A 371 -1.28 32.84 2.28
C MET A 371 -1.85 31.85 3.31
N VAL A 372 -2.97 32.19 3.96
CA VAL A 372 -3.68 31.25 4.85
C VAL A 372 -4.24 30.08 4.05
N TYR A 373 -4.82 30.33 2.87
CA TYR A 373 -5.30 29.28 1.97
C TYR A 373 -4.16 28.38 1.47
N ASP A 374 -3.02 28.95 1.08
CA ASP A 374 -1.87 28.21 0.56
C ASP A 374 -1.23 27.28 1.60
N SER A 375 -1.36 27.59 2.90
CA SER A 375 -1.01 26.66 3.98
C SER A 375 -1.94 25.44 4.08
N GLY A 376 -3.10 25.48 3.41
CA GLY A 376 -4.16 24.49 3.47
C GLY A 376 -3.79 23.12 2.93
N GLU A 377 -3.04 23.04 1.84
CA GLU A 377 -2.64 21.76 1.23
C GLU A 377 -1.75 20.95 2.18
N ASP A 378 -0.79 21.60 2.83
CA ASP A 378 0.05 20.97 3.85
C ASP A 378 -0.76 20.59 5.10
N LEU A 379 -1.68 21.45 5.56
CA LEU A 379 -2.61 21.13 6.66
C LEU A 379 -3.46 19.90 6.32
N LYS A 380 -3.98 19.80 5.10
CA LYS A 380 -4.79 18.67 4.61
C LYS A 380 -3.97 17.38 4.59
N ALA A 381 -2.75 17.42 4.07
CA ALA A 381 -1.84 16.28 4.05
C ALA A 381 -1.49 15.80 5.47
N LYS A 382 -1.21 16.72 6.39
CA LYS A 382 -0.93 16.41 7.80
C LYS A 382 -2.16 15.86 8.52
N LEU A 383 -3.34 16.45 8.30
CA LEU A 383 -4.60 15.96 8.84
C LEU A 383 -4.89 14.53 8.37
N LYS A 384 -4.73 14.25 7.08
CA LYS A 384 -4.84 12.89 6.53
C LYS A 384 -3.89 11.92 7.24
N SER A 385 -2.62 12.31 7.42
CA SER A 385 -1.62 11.49 8.13
C SER A 385 -2.04 11.19 9.58
N ILE A 386 -2.57 12.19 10.30
CA ILE A 386 -3.09 12.02 11.67
C ILE A 386 -4.25 11.01 11.67
N ILE A 387 -5.18 11.11 10.73
CA ILE A 387 -6.36 10.24 10.67
C ILE A 387 -6.00 8.80 10.31
N THR A 388 -5.11 8.60 9.33
CA THR A 388 -4.70 7.26 8.92
C THR A 388 -3.91 6.54 10.02
N ARG A 389 -3.11 7.27 10.81
CA ARG A 389 -2.30 6.68 11.89
C ARG A 389 -3.09 6.45 13.18
N ASN A 390 -4.10 7.29 13.45
CA ASN A 390 -4.82 7.29 14.71
C ASN A 390 -6.29 6.97 14.48
N LYS A 391 -6.66 5.71 14.72
CA LYS A 391 -8.04 5.24 14.68
C LYS A 391 -8.78 5.56 15.98
N PHE A 392 -10.06 5.89 15.86
CA PHE A 392 -10.95 6.12 17.01
C PHE A 392 -11.13 4.87 17.88
N ARG A 393 -11.14 3.71 17.23
CA ARG A 393 -11.28 2.41 17.87
C ARG A 393 -10.00 1.62 17.60
N LYS A 394 -9.30 1.22 18.66
CA LYS A 394 -8.08 0.41 18.62
C LYS A 394 -8.41 -1.08 18.58
#